data_AF-A0A3B0MRQ6-F1
#
_entry.id   AF-A0A3B0MRQ6-F1
#
_cell.length_a   1.000
_cell.length_b   1.000
_cell.length_c   1.000
_cell.angle_alpha   90.00
_cell.angle_beta   90.00
_cell.angle_gamma   90.00
#
_symmetry.space_group_name_H-M   'P 1'
#
loop_
_entity.id
_entity.type
_entity.pdbx_description
1 polymer ?
#
loop_
_entity_poly.entity_id
_entity_poly.type
_entity_poly.pdbx_seq_one_letter_code
_entity_poly.pdbx_strand_id
1 'polypeptide(L)'
;MSHEQHLALDLIARLASRFGPASRIAKELPGWLEYLTEVECPERPRTRPSAVWWQKIRELVRNLVPGAGGGEGEIVQGNAALLGDHFGLSPVETSMLTFVALYKIFDAFEHVVDGALETKEVTVPLLLSWFCLAPEPEIRAAMRASSRLVSSGLVQRNSGGRYHRMPFDLSDRLTFALLAEVGSINNLIALMFQSAGAPEAEWPDFEGLGRDADLMHDLVSKALANSTPGVNILLYGPPGTGKTEFAKVLALKVGAVLRAVGETDDEGGEPSRHERLSVNPGDKMPTETV
;
A
#
# COMPACT_ATOMS: atom_id res chain seq x y z
N MET A 1 23.09 3.38 6.26
CA MET A 1 21.81 3.23 6.97
C MET A 1 20.75 3.22 5.91
N SER A 2 19.96 2.16 5.85
CA SER A 2 18.91 2.08 4.85
C SER A 2 17.81 3.11 5.12
N HIS A 3 17.04 3.43 4.10
CA HIS A 3 15.99 4.44 4.16
C HIS A 3 14.92 4.11 5.22
N GLU A 4 14.50 2.86 5.32
CA GLU A 4 13.52 2.41 6.32
C GLU A 4 14.05 2.55 7.76
N GLN A 5 15.34 2.29 7.99
CA GLN A 5 15.98 2.53 9.29
C GLN A 5 16.02 4.02 9.62
N HIS A 6 16.32 4.87 8.64
CA HIS A 6 16.29 6.32 8.81
C HIS A 6 14.88 6.81 9.19
N LEU A 7 13.83 6.31 8.54
CA LEU A 7 12.44 6.66 8.86
C LEU A 7 12.01 6.16 10.24
N ALA A 8 12.43 4.96 10.65
CA ALA A 8 12.20 4.45 12.00
C ALA A 8 12.90 5.33 13.05
N LEU A 9 14.14 5.77 12.79
CA LEU A 9 14.89 6.67 13.67
C LEU A 9 14.29 8.07 13.74
N ASP A 10 13.77 8.62 12.64
CA ASP A 10 13.04 9.90 12.67
C ASP A 10 11.79 9.80 13.54
N LEU A 11 11.05 8.69 13.44
CA LEU A 11 9.89 8.43 14.32
C LEU A 11 10.31 8.37 15.79
N ILE A 12 11.41 7.67 16.10
CA ILE A 12 11.99 7.64 17.45
C ILE A 12 12.39 9.05 17.93
N ALA A 13 12.98 9.88 17.07
CA ALA A 13 13.35 11.26 17.39
C ALA A 13 12.13 12.13 17.77
N ARG A 14 11.02 11.95 17.05
CA ARG A 14 9.75 12.63 17.36
C ARG A 14 9.17 12.15 18.69
N LEU A 15 9.19 10.83 18.94
CA LEU A 15 8.78 10.24 20.21
C LEU A 15 9.63 10.77 21.38
N ALA A 16 10.95 10.77 21.24
CA ALA A 16 11.88 11.29 22.25
C ALA A 16 11.62 12.77 22.57
N SER A 17 11.31 13.57 21.53
CA SER A 17 11.02 15.00 21.66
C SER A 17 9.68 15.27 22.34
N ARG A 18 8.65 14.48 22.01
CA ARG A 18 7.29 14.64 22.54
C ARG A 18 7.15 14.22 24.00
N PHE A 19 7.81 13.15 24.41
CA PHE A 19 7.64 12.52 25.72
C PHE A 19 8.77 12.86 26.69
N GLY A 20 8.45 12.83 27.98
CA GLY A 20 9.39 13.07 29.07
C GLY A 20 9.91 11.78 29.72
N PRO A 21 10.91 11.87 30.62
CA PRO A 21 11.59 10.72 31.24
C PRO A 21 10.68 9.76 32.03
N ALA A 22 9.50 10.22 32.44
CA ALA A 22 8.54 9.43 33.21
C ALA A 22 7.59 8.60 32.35
N SER A 23 7.59 8.81 31.02
CA SER A 23 6.70 8.10 30.10
C SER A 23 7.08 6.62 29.98
N ARG A 24 6.15 5.81 29.48
CA ARG A 24 6.45 4.42 29.09
C ARG A 24 7.28 4.39 27.83
N ILE A 25 7.07 5.33 26.90
CA ILE A 25 7.93 5.51 25.72
C ILE A 25 9.41 5.63 26.14
N ALA A 26 9.72 6.41 27.17
CA ALA A 26 11.10 6.59 27.64
C ALA A 26 11.75 5.31 28.20
N LYS A 27 10.95 4.29 28.53
CA LYS A 27 11.44 3.00 29.02
C LYS A 27 11.78 2.04 27.89
N GLU A 28 11.04 2.11 26.79
CA GLU A 28 11.19 1.21 25.63
C GLU A 28 12.18 1.77 24.61
N LEU A 29 12.21 3.10 24.44
CA LEU A 29 12.96 3.79 23.39
C LEU A 29 14.45 3.44 23.31
N PRO A 30 15.21 3.31 24.43
CA PRO A 30 16.60 2.86 24.35
C PRO A 30 16.76 1.48 23.71
N GLY A 31 15.84 0.55 23.99
CA GLY A 31 15.86 -0.78 23.38
C GLY A 31 15.57 -0.74 21.88
N TRP A 32 14.69 0.16 21.43
CA TRP A 32 14.47 0.37 20.00
C TRP A 32 15.70 0.96 19.30
N LEU A 33 16.42 1.88 19.95
CA LEU A 33 17.66 2.43 19.42
C LEU A 33 18.75 1.36 19.31
N GLU A 34 18.96 0.56 20.35
CA GLU A 34 19.93 -0.54 20.35
C GLU A 34 19.55 -1.65 19.36
N TYR A 35 18.26 -1.82 19.08
CA TYR A 35 17.79 -2.75 18.05
C TYR A 35 18.06 -2.22 16.63
N LEU A 36 17.76 -0.94 16.38
CA LEU A 36 17.94 -0.31 15.07
C LEU A 36 19.39 0.06 14.77
N THR A 37 20.20 0.24 15.80
CA THR A 37 21.57 0.75 15.70
C THR A 37 22.47 -0.06 16.61
N GLU A 38 23.70 -0.32 16.20
CA GLU A 38 24.71 -0.97 17.05
C GLU A 38 25.25 -0.04 18.17
N VAL A 39 24.50 1.00 18.54
CA VAL A 39 24.91 2.02 19.50
C VAL A 39 24.34 1.67 20.88
N GLU A 40 25.24 1.47 21.84
CA GLU A 40 24.86 1.26 23.24
C GLU A 40 24.25 2.54 23.84
N CYS A 41 23.06 2.41 24.43
CA CYS A 41 22.45 3.51 25.14
C CYS A 41 23.01 3.65 26.56
N PRO A 42 23.00 4.87 27.14
CA PRO A 42 23.36 5.08 28.54
C PRO A 42 22.59 4.15 29.48
N GLU A 43 23.31 3.46 30.37
CA GLU A 43 22.73 2.52 31.33
C GLU A 43 21.47 3.09 31.99
N ARG A 44 20.41 2.30 31.95
CA ARG A 44 19.12 2.69 32.50
C ARG A 44 19.22 2.82 34.01
N PRO A 45 18.81 3.96 34.60
CA PRO A 45 18.78 4.12 36.04
C PRO A 45 17.87 3.06 36.70
N ARG A 46 18.30 2.51 37.83
CA ARG A 46 17.48 1.59 38.65
C ARG A 46 16.22 2.26 39.21
N THR A 47 16.20 3.58 39.28
CA THR A 47 15.08 4.43 39.72
C THR A 47 14.44 5.15 38.52
N ARG A 48 13.41 6.00 38.75
CA ARG A 48 12.80 6.78 37.66
C ARG A 48 13.88 7.53 36.86
N PRO A 49 13.85 7.47 35.51
CA PRO A 49 14.82 8.19 34.69
C PRO A 49 14.84 9.69 35.03
N SER A 50 16.03 10.28 35.12
CA SER A 50 16.19 11.71 35.39
C SER A 50 16.07 12.53 34.11
N ALA A 51 15.77 13.83 34.24
CA ALA A 51 15.78 14.75 33.10
C ALA A 51 17.15 14.80 32.40
N VAL A 52 18.24 14.70 33.17
CA VAL A 52 19.63 14.67 32.66
C VAL A 52 19.87 13.42 31.82
N TRP A 53 19.46 12.24 32.31
CA TRP A 53 19.58 11.00 31.55
C TRP A 53 18.78 11.06 30.24
N TRP A 54 17.55 11.58 30.31
CA TRP A 54 16.70 11.71 29.12
C TRP A 54 17.24 12.70 28.10
N GLN A 55 17.88 13.76 28.56
CA GLN A 55 18.54 14.71 27.67
C GLN A 55 19.71 14.05 26.91
N LYS A 56 20.48 13.17 27.56
CA LYS A 56 21.53 12.37 26.88
C LYS A 56 20.93 11.48 25.79
N ILE A 57 19.81 10.80 26.07
CA ILE A 57 19.09 10.00 25.06
C ILE A 57 18.66 10.88 23.88
N ARG A 58 18.06 12.04 24.14
CA ARG A 58 17.63 12.97 23.08
C ARG A 58 18.79 13.51 22.24
N GLU A 59 19.95 13.72 22.84
CA GLU A 59 21.17 14.13 22.12
C GLU A 59 21.70 12.97 21.27
N LEU A 60 21.74 11.76 21.81
CA LEU A 60 22.14 10.55 21.09
C LEU A 60 21.23 10.30 19.88
N VAL A 61 19.91 10.33 20.06
CA VAL A 61 18.95 10.17 18.95
C VAL A 61 19.18 11.22 17.87
N ARG A 62 19.33 12.50 18.24
CA ARG A 62 19.58 13.58 17.26
C ARG A 62 20.87 13.38 16.47
N ASN A 63 21.90 12.81 17.08
CA ASN A 63 23.17 12.52 16.43
C ASN A 63 23.09 11.26 15.53
N LEU A 64 22.20 10.33 15.85
CA LEU A 64 21.95 9.10 15.09
C LEU A 64 21.00 9.26 13.91
N VAL A 65 20.40 10.44 13.72
CA VAL A 65 19.66 10.78 12.49
C VAL A 65 20.54 11.59 11.51
N PRO A 66 21.64 11.07 10.93
CA PRO A 66 22.17 11.61 9.68
C PRO A 66 21.47 10.97 8.46
N GLY A 67 21.54 11.69 7.34
CA GLY A 67 20.65 11.56 6.18
C GLY A 67 20.45 10.15 5.63
N ALA A 68 19.23 9.88 5.18
CA ALA A 68 18.86 8.68 4.45
C ALA A 68 19.83 8.44 3.28
N GLY A 69 20.20 7.19 3.05
CA GLY A 69 20.93 6.81 1.85
C GLY A 69 20.52 5.42 1.41
N GLY A 70 19.85 5.32 0.26
CA GLY A 70 19.57 4.06 -0.42
C GLY A 70 18.76 3.05 0.40
N GLY A 71 18.51 1.91 -0.21
CA GLY A 71 17.78 0.80 0.40
C GLY A 71 16.35 0.66 -0.12
N GLU A 72 15.72 -0.44 0.26
CA GLU A 72 14.40 -0.83 -0.24
C GLU A 72 13.31 0.17 0.17
N GLY A 73 13.49 0.92 1.27
CA GLY A 73 12.57 1.99 1.64
C GLY A 73 12.44 3.11 0.59
N GLU A 74 13.50 3.45 -0.15
CA GLU A 74 13.41 4.44 -1.25
C GLU A 74 12.60 3.90 -2.43
N ILE A 75 12.74 2.60 -2.71
CA ILE A 75 11.97 1.89 -3.74
C ILE A 75 10.49 1.90 -3.35
N VAL A 76 10.16 1.55 -2.10
CA VAL A 76 8.80 1.57 -1.57
C VAL A 76 8.20 2.97 -1.67
N GLN A 77 8.94 4.00 -1.27
CA GLN A 77 8.47 5.39 -1.37
C GLN A 77 8.24 5.82 -2.82
N GLY A 78 9.15 5.49 -3.74
CA GLY A 78 9.01 5.80 -5.16
C GLY A 78 7.82 5.10 -5.80
N ASN A 79 7.64 3.81 -5.52
CA ASN A 79 6.51 3.03 -6.02
C ASN A 79 5.17 3.48 -5.42
N ALA A 80 5.14 3.84 -4.13
CA ALA A 80 3.96 4.44 -3.51
C ALA A 80 3.59 5.79 -4.15
N ALA A 81 4.58 6.60 -4.54
CA ALA A 81 4.35 7.85 -5.27
C ALA A 81 3.77 7.59 -6.68
N LEU A 82 4.29 6.61 -7.42
CA LEU A 82 3.73 6.21 -8.72
C LEU A 82 2.27 5.76 -8.60
N LEU A 83 1.94 4.96 -7.58
CA LEU A 83 0.57 4.56 -7.30
C LEU A 83 -0.28 5.77 -6.88
N GLY A 84 0.27 6.68 -6.08
CA GLY A 84 -0.41 7.90 -5.67
C GLY A 84 -0.80 8.79 -6.85
N ASP A 85 0.14 9.05 -7.75
CA ASP A 85 -0.07 9.84 -8.95
C ASP A 85 -1.06 9.17 -9.90
N HIS A 86 -0.95 7.85 -10.05
CA HIS A 86 -1.92 7.08 -10.82
C HIS A 86 -3.30 7.26 -10.18
N PHE A 87 -3.57 6.69 -9.00
CA PHE A 87 -4.89 6.63 -8.37
C PHE A 87 -5.46 8.00 -7.91
N GLY A 88 -4.73 9.09 -8.14
CA GLY A 88 -5.14 10.45 -7.79
C GLY A 88 -5.22 10.67 -6.28
N LEU A 89 -4.32 10.02 -5.53
CA LEU A 89 -4.23 10.15 -4.08
C LEU A 89 -3.69 11.53 -3.70
N SER A 90 -4.19 12.09 -2.60
CA SER A 90 -3.60 13.29 -2.01
C SER A 90 -2.20 12.99 -1.44
N PRO A 91 -1.35 14.01 -1.22
CA PRO A 91 -0.03 13.81 -0.60
C PRO A 91 -0.10 13.08 0.75
N VAL A 92 -1.15 13.33 1.54
CA VAL A 92 -1.38 12.67 2.83
C VAL A 92 -1.74 11.19 2.62
N GLU A 93 -2.60 10.88 1.65
CA GLU A 93 -2.97 9.50 1.31
C GLU A 93 -1.76 8.70 0.77
N THR A 94 -0.94 9.29 -0.09
CA THR A 94 0.31 8.69 -0.60
C THR A 94 1.32 8.45 0.52
N SER A 95 1.47 9.41 1.43
CA SER A 95 2.34 9.24 2.59
C SER A 95 1.81 8.19 3.56
N MET A 96 0.48 8.06 3.71
CA MET A 96 -0.14 7.03 4.51
C MET A 96 0.03 5.64 3.89
N LEU A 97 -0.09 5.50 2.57
CA LEU A 97 0.26 4.27 1.84
C LEU A 97 1.70 3.86 2.13
N THR A 98 2.63 4.82 2.02
CA THR A 98 4.06 4.59 2.31
C THR A 98 4.26 4.09 3.74
N PHE A 99 3.61 4.72 4.73
CA PHE A 99 3.70 4.30 6.13
C PHE A 99 3.21 2.86 6.33
N VAL A 100 2.05 2.50 5.76
CA VAL A 100 1.48 1.15 5.88
C VAL A 100 2.38 0.12 5.19
N ALA A 101 2.96 0.48 4.05
CA ALA A 101 3.94 -0.37 3.36
C ALA A 101 5.19 -0.61 4.20
N LEU A 102 5.79 0.44 4.75
CA LEU A 102 6.96 0.32 5.62
C LEU A 102 6.68 -0.56 6.85
N TYR A 103 5.50 -0.38 7.45
CA TYR A 103 5.05 -1.19 8.59
C TYR A 103 4.91 -2.67 8.24
N LYS A 104 4.40 -2.99 7.04
CA LYS A 104 4.22 -4.39 6.62
C LYS A 104 5.51 -5.05 6.14
N ILE A 105 6.41 -4.28 5.52
CA ILE A 105 7.59 -4.80 4.82
C ILE A 105 8.81 -4.91 5.74
N PHE A 106 8.99 -3.97 6.67
CA PHE A 106 10.24 -3.85 7.43
C PHE A 106 10.01 -4.09 8.92
N ASP A 107 10.48 -5.24 9.42
CA ASP A 107 10.43 -5.65 10.84
C ASP A 107 10.91 -4.56 11.79
N ALA A 108 11.97 -3.85 11.39
CA ALA A 108 12.54 -2.76 12.16
C ALA A 108 11.59 -1.58 12.35
N PHE A 109 10.85 -1.23 11.31
CA PHE A 109 9.84 -0.18 11.36
C PHE A 109 8.60 -0.66 12.12
N GLU A 110 8.15 -1.89 11.86
CA GLU A 110 7.07 -2.56 12.59
C GLU A 110 7.33 -2.53 14.09
N HIS A 111 8.51 -3.01 14.53
CA HIS A 111 8.90 -3.13 15.94
C HIS A 111 8.77 -1.80 16.70
N VAL A 112 9.21 -0.69 16.10
CA VAL A 112 9.10 0.65 16.70
C VAL A 112 7.64 1.10 16.81
N VAL A 113 6.87 0.92 15.74
CA VAL A 113 5.45 1.31 15.71
C VAL A 113 4.67 0.51 16.74
N ASP A 114 4.87 -0.80 16.77
CA ASP A 114 4.23 -1.73 17.69
C ASP A 114 4.58 -1.44 19.14
N GLY A 115 5.86 -1.24 19.44
CA GLY A 115 6.34 -0.84 20.77
C GLY A 115 5.72 0.49 21.21
N ALA A 116 5.65 1.48 20.31
CA ALA A 116 5.04 2.77 20.61
C ALA A 116 3.54 2.63 20.94
N LEU A 117 2.80 1.83 20.15
CA LEU A 117 1.37 1.59 20.37
C LEU A 117 1.10 0.79 21.66
N GLU A 118 1.96 -0.17 22.00
CA GLU A 118 1.84 -0.98 23.22
C GLU A 118 1.91 -0.16 24.51
N THR A 119 2.63 0.96 24.49
CA THR A 119 2.68 1.87 25.65
C THR A 119 1.31 2.45 26.03
N LYS A 120 0.39 2.54 25.07
CA LYS A 120 -0.91 3.24 25.14
C LYS A 120 -0.79 4.75 25.37
N GLU A 121 0.39 5.33 25.20
CA GLU A 121 0.63 6.79 25.25
C GLU A 121 0.53 7.44 23.87
N VAL A 122 0.52 6.61 22.81
CA VAL A 122 0.48 7.02 21.41
C VAL A 122 -0.67 6.31 20.70
N THR A 123 -1.22 6.94 19.66
CA THR A 123 -2.30 6.38 18.83
C THR A 123 -1.87 6.34 17.37
N VAL A 124 -2.51 5.49 16.56
CA VAL A 124 -2.24 5.39 15.12
C VAL A 124 -2.39 6.73 14.39
N PRO A 125 -3.46 7.53 14.59
CA PRO A 125 -3.56 8.85 13.97
C PRO A 125 -2.41 9.81 14.34
N LEU A 126 -1.88 9.71 15.56
CA LEU A 126 -0.77 10.53 16.00
C LEU A 126 0.56 10.12 15.33
N LEU A 127 0.82 8.81 15.20
CA LEU A 127 1.99 8.31 14.46
C LEU A 127 1.93 8.72 12.99
N LEU A 128 0.78 8.51 12.35
CA LEU A 128 0.54 8.91 10.96
C LEU A 128 0.66 10.42 10.78
N SER A 129 0.19 11.22 11.74
CA SER A 129 0.34 12.69 11.71
C SER A 129 1.80 13.11 11.70
N TRP A 130 2.63 12.46 12.50
CA TRP A 130 4.07 12.72 12.54
C TRP A 130 4.81 12.28 11.29
N PHE A 131 4.48 11.11 10.76
CA PHE A 131 5.11 10.57 9.56
C PHE A 131 4.69 11.35 8.31
N CYS A 132 3.39 11.58 8.12
CA CYS A 132 2.84 12.28 6.95
C CYS A 132 2.99 13.80 7.03
N LEU A 133 3.52 14.33 8.15
CA LEU A 133 3.66 15.77 8.40
C LEU A 133 2.33 16.54 8.23
N ALA A 134 1.22 15.89 8.59
CA ALA A 134 -0.13 16.40 8.40
C ALA A 134 -0.91 16.38 9.73
N PRO A 135 -1.84 17.32 9.95
CA PRO A 135 -2.59 17.38 11.20
C PRO A 135 -3.57 16.20 11.33
N GLU A 136 -3.83 15.74 12.55
CA GLU A 136 -4.72 14.60 12.82
C GLU A 136 -6.10 14.65 12.11
N PRO A 137 -6.77 15.80 11.92
CA PRO A 137 -8.02 15.85 11.16
C PRO A 137 -7.88 15.39 9.71
N GLU A 138 -6.76 15.72 9.04
CA GLU A 138 -6.48 15.28 7.68
C GLU A 138 -6.17 13.78 7.63
N ILE A 139 -5.39 13.29 8.59
CA ILE A 139 -5.14 11.85 8.76
C ILE A 139 -6.45 11.09 8.95
N ARG A 140 -7.32 11.56 9.86
CA ARG A 140 -8.62 10.94 10.09
C ARG A 140 -9.52 10.99 8.87
N ALA A 141 -9.40 11.99 8.01
CA ALA A 141 -10.11 12.05 6.74
C ALA A 141 -9.58 11.00 5.74
N ALA A 142 -8.25 10.88 5.61
CA ALA A 142 -7.60 9.87 4.76
C ALA A 142 -7.89 8.43 5.23
N MET A 143 -8.12 8.21 6.52
CA MET A 143 -8.47 6.91 7.11
C MET A 143 -9.94 6.48 6.90
N ARG A 144 -10.82 7.35 6.38
CA ARG A 144 -12.24 7.03 6.18
C ARG A 144 -12.40 6.06 5.01
N ALA A 145 -13.42 5.20 5.08
CA ALA A 145 -13.77 4.30 3.97
C ALA A 145 -14.13 5.02 2.65
N SER A 146 -14.49 6.31 2.74
CA SER A 146 -14.79 7.17 1.59
C SER A 146 -13.57 7.92 1.04
N SER A 147 -12.37 7.74 1.61
CA SER A 147 -11.15 8.32 1.07
C SER A 147 -10.71 7.55 -0.17
N ARG A 148 -9.92 8.18 -1.05
CA ARG A 148 -9.43 7.50 -2.25
C ARG A 148 -8.48 6.38 -1.89
N LEU A 149 -7.68 6.53 -0.83
CA LEU A 149 -6.74 5.49 -0.42
C LEU A 149 -7.45 4.20 -0.01
N VAL A 150 -8.54 4.31 0.74
CA VAL A 150 -9.28 3.13 1.21
C VAL A 150 -10.23 2.61 0.12
N SER A 151 -10.85 3.50 -0.65
CA SER A 151 -11.79 3.10 -1.71
C SER A 151 -11.10 2.53 -2.94
N SER A 152 -9.83 2.88 -3.20
CA SER A 152 -9.02 2.25 -4.26
C SER A 152 -8.65 0.79 -3.95
N GLY A 153 -8.79 0.34 -2.70
CA GLY A 153 -8.41 -1.00 -2.28
C GLY A 153 -6.90 -1.21 -2.09
N LEU A 154 -6.08 -0.15 -2.28
CA LEU A 154 -4.63 -0.22 -2.01
C LEU A 154 -4.35 -0.51 -0.52
N VAL A 155 -5.15 0.06 0.37
CA VAL A 155 -5.08 -0.21 1.80
C VAL A 155 -6.37 -0.87 2.26
N GLN A 156 -6.24 -2.08 2.80
CA GLN A 156 -7.35 -2.85 3.33
C GLN A 156 -7.54 -2.53 4.82
N ARG A 157 -8.79 -2.39 5.25
CA ARG A 157 -9.09 -2.24 6.68
C ARG A 157 -9.05 -3.62 7.32
N ASN A 158 -8.13 -3.80 8.24
CA ASN A 158 -8.04 -5.06 8.96
C ASN A 158 -9.28 -5.21 9.85
N SER A 159 -10.12 -6.19 9.53
CA SER A 159 -11.32 -6.53 10.30
C SER A 159 -11.01 -7.52 11.45
N GLY A 160 -9.76 -7.96 11.56
CA GLY A 160 -9.26 -8.98 12.47
C GLY A 160 -9.08 -8.52 13.92
N GLY A 161 -10.19 -8.24 14.60
CA GLY A 161 -10.31 -8.31 16.07
C GLY A 161 -9.37 -7.43 16.91
N ARG A 162 -9.43 -7.62 18.24
CA ARG A 162 -8.73 -6.79 19.26
C ARG A 162 -7.20 -6.95 19.31
N TYR A 163 -6.59 -7.70 18.39
CA TYR A 163 -5.17 -8.07 18.44
C TYR A 163 -4.29 -7.39 17.40
N HIS A 164 -4.86 -6.81 16.32
CA HIS A 164 -4.07 -6.02 15.37
C HIS A 164 -3.87 -4.60 15.88
N ARG A 165 -2.61 -4.21 16.02
CA ARG A 165 -2.20 -2.86 16.48
C ARG A 165 -2.36 -1.82 15.37
N MET A 166 -2.13 -2.22 14.12
CA MET A 166 -2.40 -1.42 12.93
C MET A 166 -3.79 -1.74 12.33
N PRO A 167 -4.68 -0.75 12.13
CA PRO A 167 -6.02 -0.97 11.56
C PRO A 167 -6.03 -1.15 10.03
N PHE A 168 -4.84 -1.12 9.40
CA PHE A 168 -4.64 -1.14 7.96
C PHE A 168 -3.64 -2.24 7.59
N ASP A 169 -3.82 -2.80 6.40
CA ASP A 169 -2.97 -3.82 5.82
C ASP A 169 -2.90 -3.64 4.29
N LEU A 170 -1.96 -4.32 3.64
CA LEU A 170 -1.83 -4.38 2.17
C LEU A 170 -2.07 -5.82 1.69
N SER A 171 -2.39 -6.04 0.42
CA SER A 171 -2.30 -7.39 -0.14
C SER A 171 -0.85 -7.80 -0.33
N ASP A 172 -0.58 -9.11 -0.38
CA ASP A 172 0.78 -9.63 -0.57
C ASP A 172 1.32 -9.25 -1.96
N ARG A 173 0.45 -9.24 -2.98
CA ARG A 173 0.81 -8.77 -4.33
C ARG A 173 1.23 -7.30 -4.36
N LEU A 174 0.52 -6.43 -3.65
CA LEU A 174 0.87 -5.02 -3.57
C LEU A 174 2.18 -4.82 -2.80
N THR A 175 2.37 -5.60 -1.73
CA THR A 175 3.61 -5.61 -0.93
C THR A 175 4.82 -5.98 -1.82
N PHE A 176 4.69 -7.05 -2.61
CA PHE A 176 5.72 -7.46 -3.57
C PHE A 176 5.96 -6.39 -4.65
N ALA A 177 4.91 -5.79 -5.20
CA ALA A 177 5.03 -4.74 -6.19
C ALA A 177 5.74 -3.49 -5.65
N LEU A 178 5.47 -3.09 -4.41
CA LEU A 178 6.10 -1.94 -3.76
C LEU A 178 7.61 -2.12 -3.52
N LEU A 179 8.07 -3.37 -3.34
CA LEU A 179 9.49 -3.71 -3.20
C LEU A 179 10.24 -3.84 -4.54
N ALA A 180 9.53 -3.95 -5.65
CA ALA A 180 10.15 -4.22 -6.94
C ALA A 180 10.85 -2.98 -7.51
N GLU A 181 12.07 -3.16 -8.03
CA GLU A 181 12.79 -2.13 -8.80
C GLU A 181 12.13 -1.95 -10.17
N VAL A 182 11.17 -1.03 -10.25
CA VAL A 182 10.43 -0.74 -11.48
C VAL A 182 10.47 0.76 -11.80
N GLY A 183 10.52 1.08 -13.09
CA GLY A 183 10.61 2.45 -13.57
C GLY A 183 9.27 3.08 -13.99
N SER A 184 8.16 2.34 -13.91
CA SER A 184 6.86 2.83 -14.38
C SER A 184 5.66 2.20 -13.65
N ILE A 185 4.56 2.94 -13.63
CA ILE A 185 3.27 2.44 -13.13
C ILE A 185 2.79 1.20 -13.88
N ASN A 186 3.02 1.12 -15.19
CA ASN A 186 2.63 -0.03 -16.00
C ASN A 186 3.34 -1.32 -15.58
N ASN A 187 4.59 -1.21 -15.09
CA ASN A 187 5.29 -2.35 -14.53
C ASN A 187 4.75 -2.74 -13.15
N LEU A 188 4.40 -1.77 -12.29
CA LEU A 188 3.75 -2.05 -11.00
C LEU A 188 2.43 -2.78 -11.18
N ILE A 189 1.56 -2.26 -12.04
CA ILE A 189 0.28 -2.89 -12.38
C ILE A 189 0.52 -4.29 -12.93
N ALA A 190 1.59 -4.49 -13.71
CA ALA A 190 1.91 -5.80 -14.25
C ALA A 190 2.28 -6.85 -13.21
N LEU A 191 2.85 -6.43 -12.07
CA LEU A 191 3.17 -7.30 -10.93
C LEU A 191 1.93 -7.61 -10.09
N MET A 192 0.99 -6.66 -9.99
CA MET A 192 -0.22 -6.82 -9.19
C MET A 192 -1.30 -7.65 -9.90
N PHE A 193 -1.41 -7.49 -11.21
CA PHE A 193 -2.44 -8.14 -12.02
C PHE A 193 -1.80 -8.95 -13.13
N GLN A 194 -2.04 -10.27 -13.11
CA GLN A 194 -1.54 -11.14 -14.16
C GLN A 194 -2.17 -10.77 -15.50
N SER A 195 -1.34 -10.80 -16.56
CA SER A 195 -1.87 -10.74 -17.92
C SER A 195 -2.67 -12.01 -18.17
N ALA A 196 -3.86 -11.87 -18.74
CA ALA A 196 -4.59 -13.03 -19.22
C ALA A 196 -3.74 -13.76 -20.28
N GLY A 197 -3.79 -15.09 -20.26
CA GLY A 197 -3.18 -15.91 -21.30
C GLY A 197 -3.80 -15.62 -22.68
N ALA A 198 -3.10 -16.04 -23.74
CA ALA A 198 -3.64 -15.93 -25.09
C ALA A 198 -5.00 -16.67 -25.19
N PRO A 199 -5.95 -16.15 -25.99
CA PRO A 199 -7.18 -16.87 -26.24
C PRO A 199 -6.90 -18.19 -26.96
N GLU A 200 -7.62 -19.23 -26.58
CA GLU A 200 -7.74 -20.51 -27.29
C GLU A 200 -8.78 -20.42 -28.43
N ALA A 201 -9.75 -19.52 -28.30
CA ALA A 201 -10.78 -19.28 -29.32
C ALA A 201 -10.38 -18.15 -30.29
N GLU A 202 -11.03 -18.11 -31.44
CA GLU A 202 -10.91 -17.04 -32.42
C GLU A 202 -12.19 -16.19 -32.50
N TRP A 203 -12.11 -15.00 -33.11
CA TRP A 203 -13.28 -14.13 -33.30
C TRP A 203 -14.48 -14.82 -33.98
N PRO A 204 -14.30 -15.67 -35.01
CA PRO A 204 -15.42 -16.39 -35.64
C PRO A 204 -16.16 -17.35 -34.71
N ASP A 205 -15.53 -17.85 -33.64
CA ASP A 205 -16.18 -18.76 -32.68
C ASP A 205 -17.33 -18.07 -31.91
N PHE A 206 -17.39 -16.74 -31.96
CA PHE A 206 -18.40 -15.91 -31.32
C PHE A 206 -19.41 -15.29 -32.31
N GLU A 207 -19.56 -15.83 -33.52
CA GLU A 207 -20.55 -15.37 -34.51
C GLU A 207 -21.98 -15.25 -33.95
N GLY A 208 -22.34 -16.08 -32.96
CA GLY A 208 -23.64 -16.03 -32.28
C GLY A 208 -23.92 -14.72 -31.53
N LEU A 209 -22.89 -13.94 -31.18
CA LEU A 209 -23.05 -12.59 -30.61
C LEU A 209 -23.34 -11.54 -31.69
N GLY A 210 -22.93 -11.79 -32.94
CA GLY A 210 -23.16 -10.93 -34.09
C GLY A 210 -22.88 -9.45 -33.81
N ARG A 211 -23.93 -8.64 -33.93
CA ARG A 211 -23.86 -7.17 -33.77
C ARG A 211 -23.39 -6.72 -32.38
N ASP A 212 -23.62 -7.52 -31.34
CA ASP A 212 -23.21 -7.15 -29.98
C ASP A 212 -21.68 -7.24 -29.83
N ALA A 213 -21.05 -8.24 -30.47
CA ALA A 213 -19.59 -8.35 -30.50
C ALA A 213 -18.95 -7.18 -31.26
N ASP A 214 -19.51 -6.81 -32.41
CA ASP A 214 -19.04 -5.66 -33.19
C ASP A 214 -19.20 -4.35 -32.42
N LEU A 215 -20.33 -4.17 -31.72
CA LEU A 215 -20.58 -3.00 -30.88
C LEU A 215 -19.56 -2.90 -29.73
N MET A 216 -19.28 -4.02 -29.05
CA MET A 216 -18.28 -4.07 -27.98
C MET A 216 -16.88 -3.74 -28.50
N HIS A 217 -16.49 -4.31 -29.66
CA HIS A 217 -15.23 -3.99 -30.34
C HIS A 217 -15.11 -2.49 -30.62
N ASP A 218 -16.12 -1.90 -31.24
CA ASP A 218 -16.10 -0.48 -31.62
C ASP A 218 -16.08 0.43 -30.40
N LEU A 219 -16.81 0.07 -29.35
CA LEU A 219 -16.89 0.82 -28.11
C LEU A 219 -15.54 0.82 -27.38
N VAL A 220 -14.91 -0.36 -27.23
CA VAL A 220 -13.58 -0.47 -26.61
C VAL A 220 -12.52 0.20 -27.47
N SER A 221 -12.53 -0.02 -28.79
CA SER A 221 -11.55 0.60 -29.71
C SER A 221 -11.61 2.12 -29.66
N LYS A 222 -12.81 2.71 -29.67
CA LYS A 222 -13.00 4.16 -29.54
C LYS A 222 -12.60 4.67 -28.15
N ALA A 223 -12.85 3.88 -27.10
CA ALA A 223 -12.45 4.24 -25.75
C ALA A 223 -10.92 4.30 -25.63
N LEU A 224 -10.22 3.30 -26.15
CA LEU A 224 -8.76 3.24 -26.17
C LEU A 224 -8.17 4.39 -26.99
N ALA A 225 -8.69 4.62 -28.21
CA ALA A 225 -8.19 5.68 -29.09
C ALA A 225 -8.35 7.10 -28.52
N ASN A 226 -9.41 7.33 -27.74
CA ASN A 226 -9.68 8.64 -27.13
C ASN A 226 -9.27 8.74 -25.65
N SER A 227 -8.67 7.69 -25.09
CA SER A 227 -8.41 7.56 -23.65
C SER A 227 -9.66 7.86 -22.80
N THR A 228 -10.84 7.44 -23.27
CA THR A 228 -12.13 7.69 -22.61
C THR A 228 -12.23 6.86 -21.32
N PRO A 229 -12.30 7.50 -20.14
CA PRO A 229 -12.40 6.77 -18.88
C PRO A 229 -13.82 6.24 -18.62
N GLY A 230 -13.93 5.19 -17.80
CA GLY A 230 -15.21 4.72 -17.26
C GLY A 230 -16.07 3.91 -18.23
N VAL A 231 -15.45 3.27 -19.22
CA VAL A 231 -16.14 2.39 -20.17
C VAL A 231 -16.19 0.97 -19.59
N ASN A 232 -17.36 0.58 -19.10
CA ASN A 232 -17.57 -0.70 -18.43
C ASN A 232 -18.51 -1.60 -19.23
N ILE A 233 -18.08 -2.83 -19.51
CA ILE A 233 -18.87 -3.86 -20.20
C ILE A 233 -19.13 -5.00 -19.21
N LEU A 234 -20.40 -5.37 -19.04
CA LEU A 234 -20.79 -6.51 -18.23
C LEU A 234 -21.15 -7.69 -19.12
N LEU A 235 -20.28 -8.72 -19.15
CA LEU A 235 -20.56 -10.00 -19.78
C LEU A 235 -21.29 -10.91 -18.78
N TYR A 236 -22.55 -11.25 -19.05
CA TYR A 236 -23.34 -12.14 -18.19
C TYR A 236 -23.95 -13.29 -18.99
N GLY A 237 -24.16 -14.42 -18.32
CA GLY A 237 -24.72 -15.63 -18.92
C GLY A 237 -24.36 -16.89 -18.14
N PRO A 238 -24.96 -18.05 -18.46
CA PRO A 238 -24.69 -19.32 -17.79
C PRO A 238 -23.19 -19.65 -17.69
N PRO A 239 -22.75 -20.39 -16.65
CA PRO A 239 -21.36 -20.84 -16.58
C PRO A 239 -21.00 -21.68 -17.81
N GLY A 240 -19.76 -21.56 -18.30
CA GLY A 240 -19.29 -22.30 -19.49
C GLY A 240 -19.63 -21.68 -20.85
N THR A 241 -20.29 -20.52 -20.92
CA THR A 241 -20.62 -19.85 -22.21
C THR A 241 -19.48 -19.02 -22.81
N GLY A 242 -18.22 -19.29 -22.44
CA GLY A 242 -17.06 -18.63 -23.04
C GLY A 242 -16.90 -17.13 -22.75
N LYS A 243 -17.50 -16.57 -21.68
CA LYS A 243 -17.40 -15.13 -21.36
C LYS A 243 -15.97 -14.63 -21.19
N THR A 244 -15.19 -15.33 -20.37
CA THR A 244 -13.76 -15.04 -20.16
C THR A 244 -12.99 -15.18 -21.47
N GLU A 245 -13.32 -16.18 -22.26
CA GLU A 245 -12.67 -16.45 -23.54
C GLU A 245 -12.96 -15.36 -24.57
N PHE A 246 -14.22 -14.90 -24.66
CA PHE A 246 -14.60 -13.74 -25.48
C PHE A 246 -13.85 -12.48 -25.06
N ALA A 247 -13.67 -12.24 -23.76
CA ALA A 247 -12.92 -11.08 -23.27
C ALA A 247 -11.46 -11.10 -23.75
N LYS A 248 -10.79 -12.27 -23.72
CA LYS A 248 -9.43 -12.44 -24.28
C LYS A 248 -9.39 -12.17 -25.78
N VAL A 249 -10.34 -12.72 -26.53
CA VAL A 249 -10.42 -12.53 -27.98
C VAL A 249 -10.70 -11.07 -28.33
N LEU A 250 -11.59 -10.40 -27.59
CA LEU A 250 -11.88 -8.98 -27.77
C LEU A 250 -10.65 -8.12 -27.51
N ALA A 251 -9.94 -8.36 -26.40
CA ALA A 251 -8.72 -7.64 -26.05
C ALA A 251 -7.62 -7.82 -27.11
N LEU A 252 -7.40 -9.05 -27.57
CA LEU A 252 -6.46 -9.34 -28.64
C LEU A 252 -6.82 -8.59 -29.92
N LYS A 253 -8.10 -8.55 -30.28
CA LYS A 253 -8.58 -7.90 -31.51
C LYS A 253 -8.42 -6.38 -31.49
N VAL A 254 -8.62 -5.74 -30.33
CA VAL A 254 -8.41 -4.29 -30.17
C VAL A 254 -6.96 -3.91 -29.86
N GLY A 255 -6.06 -4.90 -29.69
CA GLY A 255 -4.66 -4.69 -29.36
C GLY A 255 -4.40 -4.24 -27.92
N ALA A 256 -5.28 -4.61 -26.98
CA ALA A 256 -5.16 -4.28 -25.55
C ALA A 256 -4.57 -5.45 -24.73
N VAL A 257 -4.04 -5.13 -23.55
CA VAL A 257 -3.42 -6.12 -22.65
C VAL A 257 -4.39 -6.48 -21.53
N LEU A 258 -5.21 -7.50 -21.78
CA LEU A 258 -6.20 -7.94 -20.80
C LEU A 258 -5.54 -8.34 -19.47
N ARG A 259 -5.94 -7.69 -18.38
CA ARG A 259 -5.56 -8.07 -17.02
C ARG A 259 -6.68 -8.80 -16.30
N ALA A 260 -6.39 -9.99 -15.81
CA ALA A 260 -7.32 -10.76 -15.01
C ALA A 260 -7.26 -10.32 -13.54
N VAL A 261 -8.42 -9.97 -12.97
CA VAL A 261 -8.54 -9.59 -11.55
C VAL A 261 -9.50 -10.55 -10.86
N GLY A 262 -9.06 -11.21 -9.79
CA GLY A 262 -9.88 -12.18 -9.07
C GLY A 262 -10.15 -13.49 -9.84
N GLU A 263 -9.28 -13.86 -10.79
CA GLU A 263 -9.21 -15.24 -11.31
C GLU A 263 -8.35 -16.13 -10.40
N THR A 264 -7.41 -15.54 -9.67
CA THR A 264 -6.52 -16.22 -8.74
C THR A 264 -6.42 -15.49 -7.38
N ASP A 265 -6.28 -16.23 -6.28
CA ASP A 265 -5.91 -15.71 -4.95
C ASP A 265 -4.45 -15.22 -4.94
N ASP A 266 -4.00 -14.61 -3.83
CA ASP A 266 -2.65 -14.07 -3.69
C ASP A 266 -1.52 -15.11 -3.89
N GLU A 267 -1.82 -16.42 -3.84
CA GLU A 267 -0.89 -17.53 -4.08
C GLU A 267 -1.04 -18.18 -5.48
N GLY A 268 -1.94 -17.67 -6.34
CA GLY A 268 -2.21 -18.24 -7.66
C GLY A 268 -3.28 -19.34 -7.67
N GLY A 269 -3.94 -19.60 -6.54
CA GLY A 269 -5.07 -20.53 -6.35
C GLY A 269 -6.44 -19.89 -6.62
N GLU A 270 -7.55 -20.52 -6.23
CA GLU A 270 -8.90 -19.99 -6.50
C GLU A 270 -9.28 -18.88 -5.48
N PRO A 271 -9.71 -17.68 -5.91
CA PRO A 271 -9.93 -16.55 -5.02
C PRO A 271 -11.11 -16.76 -4.10
N SER A 272 -10.95 -16.30 -2.85
CA SER A 272 -11.96 -16.40 -1.81
C SER A 272 -13.17 -15.49 -2.11
N ARG A 273 -14.34 -15.77 -1.52
CA ARG A 273 -15.53 -14.89 -1.66
C ARG A 273 -15.27 -13.45 -1.22
N HIS A 274 -14.31 -13.23 -0.31
CA HIS A 274 -13.97 -11.90 0.18
C HIS A 274 -13.09 -11.15 -0.83
N GLU A 275 -12.08 -11.82 -1.41
CA GLU A 275 -11.25 -11.27 -2.49
C GLU A 275 -12.08 -10.90 -3.72
N ARG A 276 -13.02 -11.77 -4.12
CA ARG A 276 -13.93 -11.51 -5.25
C ARG A 276 -14.80 -10.25 -5.06
N LEU A 277 -15.16 -9.92 -3.82
CA LEU A 277 -16.00 -8.76 -3.49
C LEU A 277 -15.21 -7.48 -3.21
N SER A 278 -13.94 -7.62 -2.82
CA SER A 278 -13.03 -6.48 -2.57
C SER A 278 -12.61 -5.77 -3.86
N VAL A 279 -12.66 -6.46 -5.00
CA VAL A 279 -12.45 -5.90 -6.34
C VAL A 279 -13.76 -5.26 -6.81
N ASN A 280 -14.05 -4.07 -6.29
CA ASN A 280 -15.16 -3.26 -6.79
C ASN A 280 -14.56 -2.12 -7.64
N PRO A 281 -14.52 -2.23 -8.98
CA PRO A 281 -13.96 -1.20 -9.87
C PRO A 281 -14.85 0.05 -9.98
N GLY A 282 -15.68 0.32 -8.97
CA GLY A 282 -16.63 1.45 -8.93
C GLY A 282 -15.97 2.81 -8.73
N ASP A 283 -14.71 2.85 -8.28
CA ASP A 283 -13.93 4.08 -8.20
C ASP A 283 -12.84 4.10 -9.27
N LYS A 284 -12.90 5.14 -10.10
CA LYS A 284 -12.08 5.46 -11.26
C LYS A 284 -10.66 4.91 -11.17
N MET A 285 -10.41 3.78 -11.85
CA MET A 285 -9.05 3.44 -12.25
C MET A 285 -8.57 4.49 -13.27
N PRO A 286 -7.43 5.15 -13.01
CA PRO A 286 -6.81 6.08 -13.94
C PRO A 286 -6.33 5.34 -15.18
N THR A 287 -6.43 6.04 -16.30
CA THR A 287 -6.12 5.62 -17.65
C THR A 287 -4.71 5.04 -17.76
N GLU A 288 -4.57 3.72 -17.91
CA GLU A 288 -3.49 3.07 -18.68
C GLU A 288 -3.56 1.53 -18.70
N THR A 289 -4.56 0.91 -18.07
CA THR A 289 -4.69 -0.55 -18.08
C THR A 289 -6.10 -0.97 -18.46
N VAL A 290 -6.22 -1.50 -19.68
CA VAL A 290 -7.36 -2.30 -20.16
C VAL A 290 -6.83 -3.69 -20.46
#